data_AF-A0A6I3EVU7-F1
#
_entry.id   AF-A0A6I3EVU7-F1
#
_cell.length_a   1.000
_cell.length_b   1.000
_cell.length_c   1.000
_cell.angle_alpha   90.00
_cell.angle_beta   90.00
_cell.angle_gamma   90.00
#
_symmetry.space_group_name_H-M   'P 1'
#
loop_
_entity.id
_entity.type
_entity.pdbx_description
1 polymer ?
#
loop_
_entity_poly.entity_id
_entity_poly.type
_entity_poly.pdbx_seq_one_letter_code
_entity_poly.pdbx_strand_id
1 'polypeptide(L)'
;MHRSTWGVVAAVVVAAVLLVAGVSKLARQAGWRAESTGMGVPWRFARLVPYLETTVGALMLVQLQRHVVAWCAVALLAAFTVLLGARLAQGQRPPCACFGSLSAKPIGPGHLARNAVFIALAVAAALL
;
A
#
# COMPACT_ATOMS: atom_id res chain seq x y z
N MET A 1 -1.81 -25.97 -13.59
CA MET A 1 -0.96 -25.87 -12.38
C MET A 1 -0.11 -24.61 -12.34
N HIS A 2 0.52 -24.17 -13.45
CA HIS A 2 1.34 -22.95 -13.45
C HIS A 2 0.59 -21.63 -13.12
N ARG A 3 -0.67 -21.45 -13.56
CA ARG A 3 -1.41 -20.19 -13.28
C ARG A 3 -1.55 -19.89 -11.77
N SER A 4 -1.92 -20.89 -10.96
CA SER A 4 -2.08 -20.68 -9.52
C SER A 4 -0.77 -20.43 -8.78
N THR A 5 0.37 -20.99 -9.21
CA THR A 5 1.67 -20.68 -8.58
C THR A 5 2.07 -19.23 -8.79
N TRP A 6 1.81 -18.66 -9.98
CA TRP A 6 2.07 -17.23 -10.22
C TRP A 6 1.18 -16.32 -9.38
N GLY A 7 -0.11 -16.69 -9.22
CA GLY A 7 -1.04 -15.97 -8.35
C GLY A 7 -0.60 -15.96 -6.89
N VAL A 8 -0.11 -17.08 -6.37
CA VAL A 8 0.41 -17.18 -4.99
C VAL A 8 1.69 -16.37 -4.81
N VAL A 9 2.64 -16.44 -5.76
CA VAL A 9 3.87 -15.63 -5.68
C VAL A 9 3.55 -14.14 -5.69
N ALA A 10 2.68 -13.69 -6.61
CA ALA A 10 2.22 -12.31 -6.64
C ALA A 10 1.53 -11.91 -5.32
N ALA A 11 0.72 -12.82 -4.75
CA ALA A 11 0.05 -12.60 -3.49
C ALA A 11 1.04 -12.38 -2.33
N VAL A 12 2.05 -13.25 -2.23
CA VAL A 12 3.08 -13.18 -1.18
C VAL A 12 3.91 -11.89 -1.30
N VAL A 13 4.26 -11.47 -2.52
CA VAL A 13 5.02 -10.22 -2.74
C VAL A 13 4.21 -9.01 -2.26
N VAL A 14 2.94 -8.91 -2.67
CA VAL A 14 2.07 -7.80 -2.25
C VAL A 14 1.80 -7.86 -0.74
N ALA A 15 1.59 -9.06 -0.18
CA ALA A 15 1.41 -9.26 1.25
C ALA A 15 2.61 -8.77 2.06
N ALA A 16 3.84 -9.12 1.66
CA ALA A 16 5.06 -8.67 2.32
C ALA A 16 5.18 -7.14 2.31
N VAL A 17 4.86 -6.50 1.18
CA VAL A 17 4.88 -5.04 1.05
C VAL A 17 3.86 -4.38 1.97
N LEU A 18 2.62 -4.86 1.99
CA LEU A 18 1.57 -4.34 2.87
C LEU A 18 1.90 -4.52 4.35
N LEU A 19 2.46 -5.68 4.72
CA LEU A 19 2.90 -5.95 6.10
C LEU A 19 4.02 -5.01 6.53
N VAL A 20 5.07 -4.86 5.73
CA VAL A 20 6.16 -3.92 6.04
C VAL A 20 5.64 -2.49 6.12
N ALA A 21 4.76 -2.09 5.21
CA ALA A 21 4.16 -0.76 5.19
C ALA A 21 3.28 -0.51 6.43
N GLY A 22 2.44 -1.46 6.84
CA GLY A 22 1.56 -1.32 8.00
C GLY A 22 2.32 -1.38 9.31
N VAL A 23 3.24 -2.35 9.47
CA VAL A 23 4.06 -2.49 10.68
C VAL A 23 4.95 -1.28 10.88
N SER A 24 5.57 -0.75 9.82
CA SER A 24 6.41 0.46 9.95
C SER A 24 5.61 1.70 10.36
N LYS A 25 4.37 1.86 9.87
CA LYS A 25 3.48 2.94 10.32
C LYS A 25 3.02 2.79 11.76
N LEU A 26 2.78 1.55 12.22
CA LEU A 26 2.47 1.28 13.62
C LEU A 26 3.69 1.54 14.53
N ALA A 27 4.87 1.07 14.13
CA ALA A 27 6.11 1.26 14.86
C ALA A 27 6.53 2.75 14.96
N ARG A 28 6.15 3.56 13.96
CA ARG A 28 6.50 4.99 13.87
C ARG A 28 5.25 5.87 13.77
N GLN A 29 4.27 5.60 14.63
CA GLN A 29 2.97 6.27 14.63
C GLN A 29 3.07 7.80 14.70
N ALA A 30 4.02 8.36 15.45
CA ALA A 30 4.23 9.80 15.53
C ALA A 30 4.67 10.40 14.18
N GLY A 31 5.58 9.72 13.47
CA GLY A 31 6.00 10.11 12.12
C GLY A 31 4.84 10.00 11.12
N TRP A 32 4.09 8.90 11.16
CA TRP A 32 2.91 8.71 10.32
C TRP A 32 1.84 9.79 10.56
N ARG A 33 1.64 10.22 11.81
CA ARG A 33 0.71 11.31 12.13
C ARG A 33 1.14 12.62 11.48
N ALA A 34 2.43 12.99 11.57
CA ALA A 34 2.94 14.20 10.93
C ALA A 34 2.86 14.13 9.39
N GLU A 35 3.25 13.00 8.81
CA GLU A 35 3.22 12.77 7.36
C GLU A 35 1.78 12.79 6.80
N SER A 36 0.84 12.13 7.47
CA SER A 36 -0.58 12.12 7.06
C SER A 36 -1.23 13.50 7.14
N THR A 37 -0.88 14.30 8.14
CA THR A 37 -1.31 15.71 8.20
C THR A 37 -0.70 16.54 7.07
N GLY A 38 0.57 16.31 6.71
CA GLY A 38 1.21 16.96 5.57
C GLY A 38 0.59 16.58 4.22
N MET A 39 0.02 15.38 4.12
CA MET A 39 -0.80 14.94 2.98
C MET A 39 -2.26 15.40 3.05
N GLY A 40 -2.64 16.22 4.02
CA GLY A 40 -4.01 16.73 4.22
C GLY A 40 -5.06 15.63 4.46
N VAL A 41 -4.65 14.46 4.92
CA VAL A 41 -5.57 13.35 5.25
C VAL A 41 -6.03 13.51 6.70
N PRO A 42 -7.35 13.54 6.98
CA PRO A 42 -7.85 13.58 8.34
C PRO A 42 -7.37 12.39 9.17
N TRP A 43 -6.91 12.64 10.40
CA TRP A 43 -6.34 11.59 11.27
C TRP A 43 -7.26 10.39 11.48
N ARG A 44 -8.58 10.60 11.50
CA ARG A 44 -9.59 9.53 11.61
C ARG A 44 -9.45 8.45 10.53
N PHE A 45 -9.06 8.83 9.31
CA PHE A 45 -8.82 7.88 8.23
C PHE A 45 -7.38 7.37 8.26
N ALA A 46 -6.42 8.26 8.49
CA ALA A 46 -5.01 7.89 8.56
C ALA A 46 -4.70 6.87 9.67
N ARG A 47 -5.40 6.92 10.82
CA ARG A 47 -5.21 5.93 11.89
C ARG A 47 -5.65 4.51 11.51
N LEU A 48 -6.57 4.37 10.55
CA LEU A 48 -7.09 3.06 10.14
C LEU A 48 -6.18 2.38 9.11
N VAL A 49 -5.49 3.18 8.31
CA VAL A 49 -4.60 2.72 7.24
C VAL A 49 -3.61 1.63 7.69
N PRO A 50 -2.83 1.80 8.78
CA PRO A 50 -1.85 0.79 9.18
C PRO A 50 -2.47 -0.55 9.54
N TYR A 51 -3.67 -0.53 10.15
CA TYR A 51 -4.43 -1.73 10.49
C TYR A 51 -4.99 -2.42 9.24
N LEU A 52 -5.48 -1.64 8.27
CA LEU A 52 -5.95 -2.18 7.00
C LEU A 52 -4.80 -2.82 6.22
N GLU A 53 -3.64 -2.16 6.15
CA GLU A 53 -2.44 -2.69 5.49
C GLU A 53 -1.97 -4.01 6.14
N THR A 54 -1.85 -4.03 7.47
CA THR A 54 -1.43 -5.25 8.18
C THR A 54 -2.44 -6.38 8.08
N THR A 55 -3.75 -6.08 8.20
CA THR A 55 -4.79 -7.10 8.13
C THR A 55 -4.89 -7.69 6.73
N VAL A 56 -4.93 -6.85 5.69
CA VAL A 56 -4.96 -7.32 4.30
C VAL A 56 -3.67 -8.09 3.97
N GLY A 57 -2.50 -7.58 4.36
CA GLY A 57 -1.24 -8.27 4.17
C GLY A 57 -1.18 -9.64 4.86
N ALA A 58 -1.63 -9.74 6.11
CA ALA A 58 -1.64 -11.00 6.86
C ALA A 58 -2.60 -12.02 6.26
N LEU A 59 -3.83 -11.61 5.94
CA LEU A 59 -4.84 -12.47 5.30
C LEU A 59 -4.36 -12.99 3.94
N MET A 60 -3.72 -12.12 3.16
CA MET A 60 -3.18 -12.45 1.85
C MET A 60 -1.96 -13.37 1.96
N LEU A 61 -1.14 -13.24 3.00
CA LEU A 61 0.00 -14.12 3.26
C LEU A 61 -0.44 -15.55 3.56
N VAL A 62 -1.46 -15.73 4.42
CA VAL A 62 -2.02 -17.05 4.74
C VAL A 62 -2.98 -17.58 3.66
N GLN A 63 -3.11 -16.87 2.54
CA GLN A 63 -3.97 -17.22 1.40
C GLN A 63 -5.47 -17.35 1.75
N LEU A 64 -5.91 -16.78 2.86
CA LEU A 64 -7.30 -16.84 3.29
C LEU A 64 -8.15 -15.92 2.42
N GLN A 65 -9.14 -16.47 1.72
CA GLN A 65 -10.00 -15.73 0.79
C GLN A 65 -9.19 -14.89 -0.23
N ARG A 66 -8.09 -15.47 -0.76
CA ARG A 66 -7.09 -14.82 -1.63
C ARG A 66 -7.69 -13.81 -2.62
N HIS A 67 -8.69 -14.23 -3.41
CA HIS A 67 -9.28 -13.38 -4.44
C HIS A 67 -9.93 -12.11 -3.88
N VAL A 68 -10.72 -12.23 -2.82
CA VAL A 68 -11.40 -11.10 -2.17
C VAL A 68 -10.38 -10.17 -1.52
N VAL A 69 -9.42 -10.73 -0.79
CA VAL A 69 -8.38 -9.96 -0.10
C VAL A 69 -7.45 -9.26 -1.08
N ALA A 70 -7.14 -9.87 -2.22
CA ALA A 70 -6.36 -9.25 -3.29
C ALA A 70 -7.09 -8.04 -3.89
N TRP A 71 -8.41 -8.09 -4.06
CA TRP A 71 -9.19 -6.90 -4.46
C TRP A 71 -9.16 -5.79 -3.41
N CYS A 72 -9.17 -6.12 -2.11
CA CYS A 72 -8.96 -5.13 -1.06
C CYS A 72 -7.57 -4.49 -1.16
N ALA A 73 -6.53 -5.28 -1.44
CA ALA A 73 -5.17 -4.76 -1.67
C ALA A 73 -5.13 -3.83 -2.88
N VAL A 74 -5.78 -4.19 -4.00
CA VAL A 74 -5.90 -3.32 -5.19
C VAL A 74 -6.56 -2.00 -4.83
N ALA A 75 -7.69 -2.02 -4.12
CA ALA A 75 -8.40 -0.81 -3.72
C ALA A 75 -7.54 0.10 -2.84
N LEU A 76 -6.81 -0.48 -1.88
CA LEU A 76 -5.92 0.25 -0.99
C LEU A 76 -4.75 0.89 -1.75
N LEU A 77 -4.08 0.12 -2.61
CA LEU A 77 -2.98 0.62 -3.45
C LEU A 77 -3.47 1.70 -4.43
N ALA A 78 -4.65 1.53 -5.03
CA ALA A 78 -5.24 2.53 -5.92
C ALA A 78 -5.56 3.84 -5.17
N ALA A 79 -6.13 3.77 -3.97
CA ALA A 79 -6.38 4.96 -3.15
C ALA A 79 -5.09 5.72 -2.85
N PHE A 80 -3.99 5.02 -2.54
CA PHE A 80 -2.68 5.66 -2.38
C PHE A 80 -2.15 6.26 -3.69
N THR A 81 -2.27 5.57 -4.82
CA THR A 81 -1.87 6.10 -6.13
C THR A 81 -2.59 7.41 -6.43
N VAL A 82 -3.91 7.45 -6.22
CA VAL A 82 -4.72 8.65 -6.46
C VAL A 82 -4.29 9.78 -5.54
N LEU A 83 -4.08 9.52 -4.25
CA LEU A 83 -3.60 10.53 -3.30
C LEU A 83 -2.23 11.09 -3.70
N LEU A 84 -1.27 10.22 -4.05
CA LEU A 84 0.06 10.63 -4.51
C LEU A 84 -0.01 11.44 -5.80
N GLY A 85 -0.81 10.98 -6.76
CA GLY A 85 -1.02 11.64 -8.05
C GLY A 85 -1.63 13.03 -7.89
N ALA A 86 -2.64 13.16 -7.03
CA ALA A 86 -3.28 14.45 -6.74
C ALA A 86 -2.29 15.44 -6.11
N ARG A 87 -1.47 14.99 -5.15
CA ARG A 87 -0.45 15.83 -4.51
C ARG A 87 0.64 16.26 -5.48
N LEU A 88 1.10 15.34 -6.34
CA LEU A 88 2.10 15.64 -7.36
C LEU A 88 1.54 16.61 -8.42
N ALA A 89 0.28 16.46 -8.81
CA ALA A 89 -0.41 17.38 -9.73
C ALA A 89 -0.58 18.79 -9.14
N GLN A 90 -0.70 18.91 -7.82
CA GLN A 90 -0.70 20.18 -7.10
C GLN A 90 0.71 20.78 -6.93
N GLY A 91 1.75 20.15 -7.48
CA GLY A 91 3.15 20.56 -7.31
C GLY A 91 3.72 20.29 -5.91
N GLN A 92 2.94 19.65 -5.03
CA GLN A 92 3.37 19.32 -3.68
C GLN A 92 4.14 18.01 -3.68
N ARG A 93 5.33 18.01 -3.07
CA ARG A 93 6.17 16.82 -2.91
C ARG A 93 6.42 16.51 -1.44
N PRO A 94 5.36 16.22 -0.65
CA PRO A 94 5.56 15.83 0.74
C PRO A 94 6.41 14.54 0.81
N PRO A 95 7.02 14.24 1.96
CA PRO A 95 7.71 12.96 2.17
C PRO A 95 6.75 11.78 1.93
N CYS A 96 7.26 10.71 1.34
CA CYS A 96 6.45 9.55 0.97
C CYS A 96 5.98 8.79 2.21
N ALA A 97 4.70 8.95 2.55
CA ALA A 97 4.11 8.33 3.72
C ALA A 97 3.56 6.91 3.44
N CYS A 98 3.38 6.53 2.17
CA CYS A 98 2.70 5.29 1.77
C CYS A 98 3.52 4.01 2.03
N PHE A 99 4.85 4.06 1.96
CA PHE A 99 5.73 2.91 2.26
C PHE A 99 6.25 2.91 3.70
N GLY A 100 5.61 3.68 4.57
CA GLY A 100 6.11 3.99 5.91
C GLY A 100 7.30 4.94 5.86
N SER A 101 7.72 5.41 7.03
CA SER A 101 8.81 6.38 7.19
C SER A 101 10.22 5.83 6.85
N LEU A 102 10.30 4.70 6.16
CA LEU A 102 11.54 4.10 5.65
C LEU A 102 12.08 4.89 4.45
N SER A 103 11.25 5.71 3.79
CA SER A 103 11.67 6.53 2.67
C SER A 103 11.21 7.98 2.84
N ALA A 104 12.01 8.79 3.54
CA ALA A 104 11.80 10.24 3.68
C ALA A 104 12.10 11.03 2.37
N LYS A 105 12.24 10.35 1.23
CA LYS A 105 12.48 11.01 -0.05
C LYS A 105 11.20 11.71 -0.52
N PRO A 106 11.31 12.91 -1.13
CA PRO A 106 10.17 13.60 -1.70
C PRO A 106 9.50 12.72 -2.76
N ILE A 107 8.16 12.69 -2.76
CA ILE A 107 7.38 11.91 -3.72
C ILE A 107 7.74 12.36 -5.15
N GLY A 108 7.93 11.37 -6.01
CA GLY A 108 8.26 11.54 -7.42
C GLY A 108 7.59 10.46 -8.29
N PRO A 109 7.69 10.58 -9.62
CA PRO A 109 7.01 9.69 -10.57
C PRO A 109 7.39 8.21 -10.40
N GLY A 110 8.60 7.92 -9.90
CA GLY A 110 9.02 6.55 -9.58
C GLY A 110 8.15 5.87 -8.51
N HIS A 111 7.55 6.62 -7.58
CA HIS A 111 6.64 6.06 -6.57
C HIS A 111 5.30 5.63 -7.19
N LEU A 112 4.79 6.41 -8.15
CA LEU A 112 3.61 6.06 -8.94
C LEU A 112 3.85 4.79 -9.75
N ALA A 113 5.00 4.69 -10.43
CA ALA A 113 5.37 3.50 -11.18
C ALA A 113 5.46 2.25 -10.30
N ARG A 114 6.10 2.34 -9.12
CA ARG A 114 6.15 1.24 -8.15
C ARG A 114 4.75 0.81 -7.69
N ASN A 115 3.88 1.76 -7.38
CA ASN A 115 2.53 1.44 -6.94
C ASN A 115 1.71 0.79 -8.07
N ALA A 116 1.90 1.23 -9.32
CA ALA A 116 1.29 0.59 -10.49
C ALA A 116 1.75 -0.87 -10.66
N VAL A 117 3.03 -1.17 -10.43
CA VAL A 117 3.54 -2.55 -10.43
C VAL A 117 2.88 -3.39 -9.33
N PHE A 118 2.77 -2.87 -8.11
CA PHE A 118 2.10 -3.61 -7.02
C PHE A 118 0.61 -3.80 -7.27
N ILE A 119 -0.07 -2.84 -7.91
CA ILE A 119 -1.47 -2.99 -8.35
C ILE A 119 -1.56 -4.12 -9.38
N ALA A 120 -0.69 -4.15 -10.38
CA ALA A 120 -0.68 -5.21 -11.38
C ALA A 120 -0.46 -6.60 -10.76
N LEU A 121 0.45 -6.71 -9.79
CA LEU A 121 0.67 -7.94 -9.03
C LEU A 121 -0.56 -8.33 -8.19
N ALA A 122 -1.21 -7.37 -7.54
CA ALA A 122 -2.42 -7.63 -6.76
C ALA A 122 -3.59 -8.07 -7.65
N VAL A 123 -3.73 -7.48 -8.85
CA VAL A 123 -4.70 -7.92 -9.87
C VAL A 123 -4.37 -9.34 -10.35
N ALA A 124 -3.09 -9.64 -10.61
CA ALA A 124 -2.68 -10.99 -10.98
C ALA A 124 -3.02 -12.02 -9.88
N ALA A 125 -2.77 -11.68 -8.60
CA ALA A 125 -3.15 -12.51 -7.46
C ALA A 125 -4.68 -12.69 -7.32
N ALA A 126 -5.47 -11.69 -7.74
CA ALA A 126 -6.92 -11.73 -7.73
C ALA A 126 -7.52 -12.57 -8.87
N LEU A 127 -6.82 -12.70 -10.01
CA LEU A 127 -7.34 -13.33 -11.23
C LEU A 127 -6.77 -14.75 -11.50
N LEU A 128 -5.62 -15.10 -10.91
CA LEU A 128 -4.91 -16.37 -11.12
C LEU A 128 -5.02 -17.31 -9.90
#